data_AF-A0A6L1L1C9-F1
#
_entry.id   AF-A0A6L1L1C9-F1
#
_cell.length_a   1.000
_cell.length_b   1.000
_cell.length_c   1.000
_cell.angle_alpha   90.00
_cell.angle_beta   90.00
_cell.angle_gamma   90.00
#
_symmetry.space_group_name_H-M   'P 1'
#
loop_
_entity.id
_entity.type
_entity.pdbx_description
1 polymer ?
#
loop_
_entity_poly.entity_id
_entity_poly.type
_entity_poly.pdbx_seq_one_letter_code
_entity_poly.pdbx_strand_id
1 'polypeptide(L)'
;MKLAKYQEGLNALCFVDLLSLKNPSLCAKLNKSKNYNISCLEDKNLKASFYKCEIASVPFVLALLCKMGLETEFNELDEGYLSAESCFGEEEALEILEFLKEAKCIIFDENLYQHKDFENIKYFLEKLCHKFNLLLICSNENEENLSIQNSFSALLELDNFDGTIIMQAPLGDKNLHCSPSFALIAKVKDEDKINLKINTQEFTTIIKINHDLKGTVALFDYESAGFAFSKAQVKVIK
;
A
#
# COMPACT_ATOMS: atom_id res chain seq x y z
N MET A 1 -4.97 19.38 -7.47
CA MET A 1 -4.89 18.42 -8.59
C MET A 1 -6.20 17.67 -8.74
N LYS A 2 -6.77 17.58 -9.94
CA LYS A 2 -8.03 16.85 -10.19
C LYS A 2 -7.74 15.36 -10.38
N LEU A 3 -8.45 14.50 -9.66
CA LEU A 3 -8.42 13.06 -9.86
C LEU A 3 -9.24 12.65 -11.09
N ALA A 4 -8.71 11.71 -11.84
CA ALA A 4 -9.37 11.11 -12.99
C ALA A 4 -9.93 9.73 -12.64
N LYS A 5 -10.80 9.22 -13.53
CA LYS A 5 -11.15 7.80 -13.55
C LYS A 5 -10.17 7.02 -14.40
N TYR A 6 -9.91 5.78 -14.02
CA TYR A 6 -9.07 4.90 -14.82
C TYR A 6 -9.77 4.54 -16.13
N GLN A 7 -9.02 4.64 -17.22
CA GLN A 7 -9.42 4.17 -18.53
C GLN A 7 -8.64 2.90 -18.84
N GLU A 8 -9.35 1.87 -19.28
CA GLU A 8 -8.77 0.56 -19.55
C GLU A 8 -7.69 0.62 -20.63
N GLY A 9 -6.58 -0.09 -20.42
CA GLY A 9 -5.44 -0.13 -21.34
C GLY A 9 -4.36 0.92 -21.07
N LEU A 10 -4.56 1.81 -20.09
CA LEU A 10 -3.53 2.76 -19.66
C LEU A 10 -2.49 2.06 -18.77
N ASN A 11 -1.22 2.13 -19.15
CA ASN A 11 -0.12 1.69 -18.29
C ASN A 11 -0.09 2.52 -17.00
N ALA A 12 -0.02 1.84 -15.86
CA ALA A 12 -0.14 2.45 -14.54
C ALA A 12 1.04 2.08 -13.62
N LEU A 13 1.52 3.06 -12.86
CA LEU A 13 2.23 2.81 -11.62
C LEU A 13 1.22 2.79 -10.48
N CYS A 14 1.15 1.70 -9.73
CA CYS A 14 0.18 1.51 -8.67
C CYS A 14 0.86 1.49 -7.30
N PHE A 15 0.22 2.15 -6.34
CA PHE A 15 0.52 2.08 -4.91
C PHE A 15 -0.74 1.56 -4.21
N VAL A 16 -1.04 0.27 -4.39
CA VAL A 16 -2.29 -0.35 -3.91
C VAL A 16 -2.03 -1.67 -3.17
N ASP A 17 -2.75 -1.87 -2.07
CA ASP A 17 -2.65 -3.09 -1.27
C ASP A 17 -3.86 -4.00 -1.52
N LEU A 18 -3.61 -5.18 -2.09
CA LEU A 18 -4.64 -6.20 -2.39
C LEU A 18 -5.86 -5.64 -3.15
N LEU A 19 -5.60 -4.90 -4.23
CA LEU A 19 -6.62 -4.27 -5.06
C LEU A 19 -7.67 -5.26 -5.58
N SER A 20 -7.28 -6.50 -5.87
CA SER A 20 -8.19 -7.56 -6.32
C SER A 20 -9.27 -7.91 -5.30
N LEU A 21 -9.02 -7.66 -4.01
CA LEU A 21 -10.02 -7.79 -2.95
C LEU A 21 -10.82 -6.49 -2.78
N LYS A 22 -10.13 -5.34 -2.74
CA LYS A 22 -10.75 -4.03 -2.43
C LYS A 22 -11.59 -3.48 -3.58
N ASN A 23 -11.09 -3.55 -4.81
CA ASN A 23 -11.78 -3.12 -6.01
C ASN A 23 -11.53 -4.10 -7.18
N PRO A 24 -12.26 -5.23 -7.22
CA PRO A 24 -12.10 -6.24 -8.27
C PRO A 24 -12.33 -5.69 -9.69
N SER A 25 -13.21 -4.69 -9.83
CA SER A 25 -13.50 -4.05 -11.12
C SER A 25 -12.30 -3.30 -11.67
N LEU A 26 -11.65 -2.45 -10.85
CA LEU A 26 -10.44 -1.74 -11.26
C LEU A 26 -9.28 -2.72 -11.50
N CYS A 27 -9.12 -3.73 -10.66
CA CYS A 27 -8.14 -4.79 -10.86
C CYS A 27 -8.31 -5.48 -12.23
N ALA A 28 -9.54 -5.80 -12.62
CA ALA A 28 -9.83 -6.43 -13.91
C ALA A 28 -9.46 -5.52 -15.10
N LYS A 29 -9.69 -4.20 -14.99
CA LYS A 29 -9.28 -3.23 -16.03
C LYS A 29 -7.76 -3.15 -16.17
N LEU A 30 -7.04 -3.10 -15.04
CA LEU A 30 -5.58 -3.01 -15.01
C LEU A 30 -4.91 -4.26 -15.60
N ASN A 31 -5.52 -5.43 -15.45
CA ASN A 31 -4.98 -6.69 -15.98
C ASN A 31 -4.85 -6.75 -17.53
N LYS A 32 -5.25 -5.69 -18.24
CA LYS A 32 -5.12 -5.54 -19.69
C LYS A 32 -3.99 -4.59 -20.14
N SER A 33 -3.22 -4.04 -19.21
CA SER A 33 -2.09 -3.11 -19.49
C SER A 33 -0.80 -3.56 -18.82
N LYS A 34 0.33 -2.92 -19.17
CA LYS A 34 1.61 -3.12 -18.48
C LYS A 34 1.64 -2.21 -17.26
N ASN A 35 1.69 -2.79 -16.06
CA ASN A 35 1.67 -2.04 -14.81
C ASN A 35 2.80 -2.49 -13.88
N TYR A 36 3.20 -1.57 -13.02
CA TYR A 36 4.01 -1.87 -11.83
C TYR A 36 3.16 -1.60 -10.59
N ASN A 37 3.29 -2.44 -9.56
CA ASN A 37 2.70 -2.21 -8.25
C ASN A 37 3.82 -2.18 -7.20
N ILE A 38 3.87 -1.10 -6.43
CA ILE A 38 4.73 -0.98 -5.25
C ILE A 38 3.84 -1.07 -4.02
N SER A 39 3.99 -2.14 -3.24
CA SER A 39 3.16 -2.41 -2.08
C SER A 39 3.88 -3.30 -1.08
N CYS A 40 3.42 -3.28 0.17
CA CYS A 40 3.92 -4.18 1.20
C CYS A 40 3.44 -5.64 1.02
N LEU A 41 2.37 -5.85 0.24
CA LEU A 41 1.78 -7.16 -0.01
C LEU A 41 1.61 -7.43 -1.50
N GLU A 42 2.06 -8.61 -1.94
CA GLU A 42 1.90 -9.05 -3.32
C GLU A 42 0.45 -9.47 -3.57
N ASP A 43 -0.23 -8.75 -4.46
CA ASP A 43 -1.54 -9.14 -4.99
C ASP A 43 -1.36 -9.96 -6.28
N LYS A 44 -1.36 -11.30 -6.14
CA LYS A 44 -1.15 -12.21 -7.29
C LYS A 44 -2.21 -12.08 -8.39
N ASN A 45 -3.39 -11.54 -8.07
CA ASN A 45 -4.47 -11.34 -9.04
C ASN A 45 -4.34 -10.02 -9.80
N LEU A 46 -3.55 -9.08 -9.27
CA LEU A 46 -3.11 -7.90 -10.00
C LEU A 46 -1.91 -8.28 -10.87
N LYS A 47 -2.13 -8.39 -12.19
CA LYS A 47 -1.11 -8.74 -13.18
C LYS A 47 -0.16 -7.57 -13.43
N ALA A 48 0.59 -7.17 -12.41
CA ALA A 48 1.58 -6.12 -12.43
C ALA A 48 2.95 -6.67 -12.00
N SER A 49 4.02 -6.07 -12.51
CA SER A 49 5.35 -6.27 -11.92
C SER A 49 5.32 -5.75 -10.49
N PHE A 50 5.78 -6.54 -9.52
CA PHE A 50 5.66 -6.22 -8.10
C PHE A 50 7.02 -5.84 -7.51
N TYR A 51 7.06 -4.68 -6.84
CA TYR A 51 8.12 -4.35 -5.90
C TYR A 51 7.56 -4.28 -4.50
N LYS A 52 8.27 -4.93 -3.58
CA LYS A 52 7.94 -4.87 -2.17
C LYS A 52 8.43 -3.54 -1.59
N CYS A 53 7.62 -2.94 -0.72
CA CYS A 53 8.07 -1.89 0.20
C CYS A 53 7.66 -2.23 1.64
N GLU A 54 8.13 -1.44 2.61
CA GLU A 54 7.72 -1.55 4.01
C GLU A 54 6.28 -1.00 4.20
N ILE A 55 5.57 -1.50 5.20
CA ILE A 55 4.21 -1.03 5.53
C ILE A 55 4.26 0.48 5.82
N ALA A 56 3.31 1.24 5.28
CA ALA A 56 3.21 2.69 5.43
C ALA A 56 4.40 3.50 4.82
N SER A 57 5.30 2.87 4.07
CA SER A 57 6.49 3.55 3.53
C SER A 57 6.32 4.24 2.17
N VAL A 58 5.09 4.27 1.63
CA VAL A 58 4.78 4.99 0.37
C VAL A 58 5.35 6.41 0.27
N PRO A 59 5.30 7.29 1.31
CA PRO A 59 5.89 8.62 1.17
C PRO A 59 7.42 8.58 0.96
N PHE A 60 8.13 7.61 1.54
CA PHE A 60 9.57 7.43 1.35
C PHE A 60 9.90 6.93 -0.06
N VAL A 61 9.11 5.99 -0.60
CA VAL A 61 9.22 5.55 -2.00
C VAL A 61 9.01 6.72 -2.96
N LEU A 62 7.93 7.49 -2.75
CA LEU A 62 7.62 8.65 -3.59
C LEU A 62 8.68 9.75 -3.51
N ALA A 63 9.23 9.97 -2.31
CA ALA A 63 10.34 10.88 -2.09
C ALA A 63 11.60 10.43 -2.85
N LEU A 64 11.91 9.13 -2.88
CA LEU A 64 13.06 8.59 -3.62
C LEU A 64 12.87 8.77 -5.13
N LEU A 65 11.68 8.44 -5.64
CA LEU A 65 11.33 8.67 -7.05
C LEU A 65 11.43 10.15 -7.41
N CYS A 66 10.95 11.05 -6.55
CA CYS A 66 11.08 12.49 -6.76
C CYS A 66 12.54 12.96 -6.75
N LYS A 67 13.33 12.51 -5.77
CA LYS A 67 14.75 12.80 -5.64
C LYS A 67 15.52 12.43 -6.90
N MET A 68 15.31 11.22 -7.40
CA MET A 68 16.03 10.69 -8.56
C MET A 68 15.46 11.19 -9.90
N GLY A 69 14.16 11.48 -9.97
CA GLY A 69 13.48 11.93 -11.19
C GLY A 69 13.45 13.45 -11.40
N LEU A 70 13.62 14.24 -10.34
CA LEU A 70 13.60 15.70 -10.33
C LEU A 70 14.90 16.25 -9.72
N GLU A 71 15.99 16.05 -10.47
CA GLU A 71 17.41 16.23 -10.10
C GLU A 71 17.78 17.45 -9.25
N THR A 72 17.05 18.57 -9.32
CA THR A 72 17.41 19.78 -8.57
C THR A 72 16.47 20.11 -7.41
N GLU A 73 15.26 19.56 -7.39
CA GLU A 73 14.20 20.02 -6.49
C GLU A 73 14.28 19.39 -5.10
N PHE A 74 14.88 18.20 -5.00
CA PHE A 74 14.89 17.40 -3.77
C PHE A 74 16.30 17.06 -3.30
N ASN A 75 17.29 17.89 -3.62
CA ASN A 75 18.70 17.54 -3.43
C ASN A 75 19.10 17.25 -1.98
N GLU A 76 18.38 17.81 -1.04
CA GLU A 76 18.54 17.62 0.40
C GLU A 76 18.10 16.26 0.93
N LEU A 77 17.32 15.50 0.16
CA LEU A 77 16.93 14.14 0.56
C LEU A 77 18.09 13.16 0.35
N ASP A 78 18.24 12.25 1.31
CA ASP A 78 19.25 11.19 1.31
C ASP A 78 18.67 9.89 0.75
N GLU A 79 19.23 9.44 -0.37
CA GLU A 79 18.75 8.25 -1.11
C GLU A 79 18.90 6.96 -0.29
N GLY A 80 19.99 6.84 0.48
CA GLY A 80 20.26 5.67 1.32
C GLY A 80 19.28 5.57 2.48
N TYR A 81 18.95 6.70 3.11
CA TYR A 81 17.93 6.78 4.15
C TYR A 81 16.54 6.41 3.62
N LEU A 82 16.12 7.01 2.49
CA LEU A 82 14.82 6.71 1.89
C LEU A 82 14.69 5.23 1.49
N SER A 83 15.76 4.67 0.92
CA SER A 83 15.81 3.26 0.54
C SER A 83 15.75 2.33 1.76
N ALA A 84 16.44 2.68 2.85
CA ALA A 84 16.44 1.91 4.08
C ALA A 84 15.07 1.90 4.77
N GLU A 85 14.40 3.05 4.87
CA GLU A 85 13.07 3.16 5.48
C GLU A 85 11.98 2.46 4.66
N SER A 86 12.07 2.52 3.33
CA SER A 86 11.04 1.96 2.45
C SER A 86 11.25 0.51 2.04
N CYS A 87 12.43 -0.07 2.26
CA CYS A 87 12.85 -1.34 1.66
C CYS A 87 12.73 -1.36 0.12
N PHE A 88 12.80 -0.19 -0.52
CA PHE A 88 12.73 -0.01 -1.97
C PHE A 88 13.97 0.77 -2.43
N GLY A 89 14.82 0.15 -3.25
CA GLY A 89 16.14 0.67 -3.56
C GLY A 89 16.21 1.57 -4.78
N GLU A 90 17.40 2.14 -4.98
CA GLU A 90 17.72 3.01 -6.12
C GLU A 90 17.61 2.27 -7.47
N GLU A 91 17.96 0.99 -7.52
CA GLU A 91 17.85 0.19 -8.76
C GLU A 91 16.39 0.02 -9.19
N GLU A 92 15.51 -0.33 -8.25
CA GLU A 92 14.07 -0.40 -8.51
C GLU A 92 13.51 0.98 -8.88
N ALA A 93 13.97 2.04 -8.20
CA ALA A 93 13.56 3.41 -8.50
C ALA A 93 13.92 3.82 -9.94
N LEU A 94 15.12 3.49 -10.43
CA LEU A 94 15.52 3.76 -11.81
C LEU A 94 14.65 3.02 -12.83
N GLU A 95 14.31 1.74 -12.57
CA GLU A 95 13.41 0.98 -13.44
C GLU A 95 12.02 1.62 -13.50
N ILE A 96 11.48 2.06 -12.36
CA ILE A 96 10.20 2.76 -12.29
C ILE A 96 10.25 4.10 -13.02
N LEU A 97 11.31 4.90 -12.84
CA LEU A 97 11.46 6.17 -13.53
C LEU A 97 11.54 6.02 -15.05
N GLU A 98 12.16 4.94 -15.54
CA GLU A 98 12.14 4.60 -16.97
C GLU A 98 10.71 4.24 -17.42
N PHE A 99 10.02 3.39 -16.66
CA PHE A 99 8.63 3.02 -16.95
C PHE A 99 7.68 4.24 -16.96
N LEU A 100 7.89 5.22 -16.07
CA LEU A 100 7.06 6.43 -16.01
C LEU A 100 7.10 7.27 -17.30
N LYS A 101 8.12 7.12 -18.15
CA LYS A 101 8.16 7.76 -19.48
C LYS A 101 7.11 7.20 -20.44
N GLU A 102 6.70 5.94 -20.25
CA GLU A 102 5.70 5.25 -21.06
C GLU A 102 4.32 5.17 -20.37
N ALA A 103 4.30 5.28 -19.04
CA ALA A 103 3.09 5.26 -18.23
C ALA A 103 2.11 6.39 -18.62
N LYS A 104 0.85 6.21 -18.22
CA LYS A 104 -0.22 7.20 -18.45
C LYS A 104 -0.87 7.66 -17.16
N CYS A 105 -0.71 6.91 -16.09
CA CYS A 105 -1.28 7.27 -14.81
C CYS A 105 -0.49 6.71 -13.62
N ILE A 106 -0.70 7.35 -12.47
CA ILE A 106 -0.39 6.81 -11.16
C ILE A 106 -1.71 6.53 -10.44
N ILE A 107 -1.81 5.36 -9.82
CA ILE A 107 -2.96 4.96 -9.00
C ILE A 107 -2.50 4.82 -7.56
N PHE A 108 -3.19 5.49 -6.64
CA PHE A 108 -2.91 5.37 -5.20
C PHE A 108 -4.11 4.76 -4.46
N ASP A 109 -3.85 3.97 -3.41
CA ASP A 109 -4.90 3.36 -2.59
C ASP A 109 -5.70 4.42 -1.83
N GLU A 110 -7.02 4.32 -1.81
CA GLU A 110 -7.87 5.17 -0.98
C GLU A 110 -7.51 5.09 0.50
N ASN A 111 -6.94 3.98 0.96
CA ASN A 111 -6.44 3.87 2.33
C ASN A 111 -5.37 4.93 2.67
N LEU A 112 -4.64 5.46 1.67
CA LEU A 112 -3.64 6.50 1.91
C LEU A 112 -4.25 7.82 2.41
N TYR A 113 -5.56 8.07 2.24
CA TYR A 113 -6.22 9.21 2.88
C TYR A 113 -6.07 9.19 4.40
N GLN A 114 -5.94 8.01 5.01
CA GLN A 114 -5.75 7.82 6.45
C GLN A 114 -4.28 7.70 6.85
N HIS A 115 -3.36 7.84 5.88
CA HIS A 115 -1.93 7.82 6.16
C HIS A 115 -1.51 9.12 6.87
N LYS A 116 -0.74 9.01 7.94
CA LYS A 116 -0.31 10.19 8.74
C LYS A 116 0.47 11.22 7.93
N ASP A 117 1.15 10.77 6.88
CA ASP A 117 1.96 11.61 6.00
C ASP A 117 1.29 11.88 4.62
N PHE A 118 -0.04 11.87 4.57
CA PHE A 118 -0.77 12.01 3.31
C PHE A 118 -0.54 13.34 2.58
N GLU A 119 -0.24 14.42 3.31
CA GLU A 119 0.09 15.73 2.70
C GLU A 119 1.38 15.66 1.87
N ASN A 120 2.40 14.95 2.34
CA ASN A 120 3.63 14.71 1.58
C ASN A 120 3.39 13.73 0.42
N ILE A 121 2.60 12.66 0.62
CA ILE A 121 2.21 11.74 -0.45
C ILE A 121 1.57 12.51 -1.62
N LYS A 122 0.58 13.37 -1.33
CA LYS A 122 -0.06 14.23 -2.33
C LYS A 122 0.93 15.12 -3.07
N TYR A 123 1.85 15.74 -2.33
CA TYR A 123 2.88 16.60 -2.90
C TYR A 123 3.76 15.86 -3.91
N PHE A 124 4.32 14.71 -3.52
CA PHE A 124 5.19 13.93 -4.41
C PHE A 124 4.45 13.34 -5.60
N LEU A 125 3.21 12.86 -5.41
CA LEU A 125 2.36 12.39 -6.50
C LEU A 125 2.12 13.49 -7.55
N GLU A 126 1.82 14.72 -7.10
CA GLU A 126 1.65 15.86 -8.01
C GLU A 126 2.91 16.14 -8.83
N LYS A 127 4.09 16.11 -8.19
CA LYS A 127 5.37 16.37 -8.85
C LYS A 127 5.70 15.33 -9.91
N LEU A 128 5.53 14.04 -9.58
CA LEU A 128 5.72 12.96 -10.55
C LEU A 128 4.71 13.06 -11.69
N CYS A 129 3.42 13.29 -11.39
CA CYS A 129 2.41 13.45 -12.42
C CYS A 129 2.69 14.64 -13.34
N HIS A 130 3.17 15.76 -12.82
CA HIS A 130 3.57 16.91 -13.62
C HIS A 130 4.78 16.56 -14.51
N LYS A 131 5.85 16.01 -13.91
CA LYS A 131 7.10 15.68 -14.61
C LYS A 131 6.89 14.74 -15.80
N PHE A 132 6.02 13.75 -15.64
CA PHE A 132 5.77 12.70 -16.63
C PHE A 132 4.44 12.85 -17.38
N ASN A 133 3.71 13.95 -17.16
CA ASN A 133 2.39 14.20 -17.75
C ASN A 133 1.40 13.04 -17.54
N LEU A 134 1.23 12.62 -16.30
CA LEU A 134 0.41 11.47 -15.88
C LEU A 134 -0.91 11.93 -15.26
N LEU A 135 -1.95 11.11 -15.44
CA LEU A 135 -3.18 11.23 -14.66
C LEU A 135 -2.97 10.70 -13.24
N LEU A 136 -3.59 11.32 -12.24
CA LEU A 136 -3.67 10.78 -10.88
C LEU A 136 -5.06 10.21 -10.63
N ILE A 137 -5.11 8.99 -10.09
CA ILE A 137 -6.34 8.24 -9.89
C ILE A 137 -6.32 7.64 -8.48
N CYS A 138 -7.44 7.71 -7.76
CA CYS A 138 -7.63 6.96 -6.52
C CYS A 138 -8.17 5.56 -6.83
N SER A 139 -7.81 4.55 -6.05
CA SER A 139 -8.24 3.15 -6.25
C SER A 139 -9.76 2.94 -6.17
N ASN A 140 -10.51 3.86 -5.55
CA ASN A 140 -11.98 3.85 -5.56
C ASN A 140 -12.61 4.50 -6.80
N GLU A 141 -11.80 5.01 -7.74
CA GLU A 141 -12.20 5.69 -8.97
C GLU A 141 -13.11 6.93 -8.77
N ASN A 142 -13.10 7.53 -7.57
CA ASN A 142 -13.80 8.79 -7.33
C ASN A 142 -13.07 9.98 -7.97
N GLU A 143 -13.85 10.88 -8.59
CA GLU A 143 -13.32 12.13 -9.15
C GLU A 143 -13.47 13.26 -8.12
N GLU A 144 -12.36 13.83 -7.68
CA GLU A 144 -12.32 14.94 -6.74
C GLU A 144 -11.12 15.86 -7.01
N ASN A 145 -11.06 17.00 -6.31
CA ASN A 145 -9.92 17.90 -6.37
C ASN A 145 -9.11 17.79 -5.09
N LEU A 146 -7.90 17.23 -5.19
CA LEU A 146 -6.94 17.24 -4.10
C LEU A 146 -6.32 18.62 -3.95
N SER A 147 -6.41 19.19 -2.75
CA SER A 147 -5.61 20.37 -2.38
C SER A 147 -4.17 19.93 -2.13
N ILE A 148 -3.23 20.54 -2.86
CA ILE A 148 -1.79 20.23 -2.79
C ILE A 148 -1.08 21.42 -2.15
N GLN A 149 -0.23 21.16 -1.17
CA GLN A 149 0.63 22.17 -0.55
C GLN A 149 1.73 22.64 -1.50
N ASN A 150 2.28 23.84 -1.26
CA ASN A 150 3.32 24.42 -2.13
C ASN A 150 4.71 23.79 -1.92
N SER A 151 4.94 23.16 -0.78
CA SER A 151 6.18 22.51 -0.39
C SER A 151 5.88 21.28 0.46
N PHE A 152 6.74 20.27 0.45
CA PHE A 152 6.66 19.15 1.40
C PHE A 152 7.21 19.53 2.77
N SER A 153 6.77 18.84 3.81
CA SER A 153 7.35 18.90 5.16
C SER A 153 8.30 17.72 5.38
N ALA A 154 9.08 17.74 6.46
CA ALA A 154 9.87 16.57 6.87
C ALA A 154 8.99 15.30 6.88
N LEU A 155 9.52 14.21 6.31
CA LEU A 155 8.85 12.91 6.30
C LEU A 155 8.62 12.42 7.72
N LEU A 156 7.43 11.91 7.99
CA LEU A 156 7.11 11.39 9.31
C LEU A 156 7.69 9.98 9.48
N GLU A 157 8.37 9.73 10.60
CA GLU A 157 8.91 8.41 10.95
C GLU A 157 7.84 7.33 10.83
N LEU A 158 8.18 6.15 10.31
CA LEU A 158 7.22 5.06 10.17
C LEU A 158 6.74 4.55 11.53
N ASP A 159 5.47 4.15 11.58
CA ASP A 159 5.01 3.38 12.73
C ASP A 159 5.73 2.03 12.72
N ASN A 160 6.20 1.58 13.87
CA ASN A 160 6.77 0.24 13.98
C ASN A 160 5.66 -0.78 13.71
N PHE A 161 5.79 -1.60 12.66
CA PHE A 161 4.89 -2.70 12.32
C PHE A 161 5.51 -4.08 12.61
N ASP A 162 6.15 -4.24 13.77
CA ASP A 162 6.66 -5.54 14.22
C ASP A 162 5.57 -6.44 14.83
N GLY A 163 5.76 -7.75 14.67
CA GLY A 163 4.93 -8.78 15.29
C GLY A 163 3.68 -9.08 14.48
N THR A 164 2.54 -9.24 15.15
CA THR A 164 1.27 -9.66 14.56
C THR A 164 0.51 -8.47 14.00
N ILE A 165 0.59 -8.28 12.68
CA ILE A 165 -0.08 -7.19 11.95
C ILE A 165 -1.34 -7.68 11.26
N ILE A 166 -2.40 -6.88 11.35
CA ILE A 166 -3.66 -7.08 10.63
C ILE A 166 -3.79 -6.02 9.56
N MET A 167 -4.10 -6.44 8.34
CA MET A 167 -4.63 -5.59 7.30
C MET A 167 -6.15 -5.77 7.24
N GLN A 168 -6.87 -4.66 7.29
CA GLN A 168 -8.30 -4.62 7.03
C GLN A 168 -8.56 -4.92 5.55
N ALA A 169 -9.41 -5.91 5.27
CA ALA A 169 -9.77 -6.28 3.91
C ALA A 169 -11.23 -6.76 3.85
N PRO A 170 -11.97 -6.47 2.76
CA PRO A 170 -13.33 -6.99 2.58
C PRO A 170 -13.27 -8.48 2.24
N LEU A 171 -13.49 -9.33 3.24
CA LEU A 171 -13.48 -10.78 3.10
C LEU A 171 -14.90 -11.34 2.97
N GLY A 172 -15.02 -12.51 2.34
CA GLY A 172 -16.30 -13.22 2.21
C GLY A 172 -16.77 -13.92 3.48
N ASP A 173 -15.98 -13.87 4.56
CA ASP A 173 -16.28 -14.47 5.85
C ASP A 173 -15.76 -13.59 7.02
N LYS A 174 -16.00 -14.04 8.26
CA LYS A 174 -15.55 -13.36 9.48
C LYS A 174 -14.37 -14.08 10.16
N ASN A 175 -13.60 -14.86 9.41
CA ASN A 175 -12.41 -15.56 9.91
C ASN A 175 -11.17 -14.66 9.82
N LEU A 176 -10.16 -14.96 10.62
CA LEU A 176 -8.84 -14.32 10.52
C LEU A 176 -7.95 -15.12 9.56
N HIS A 177 -7.73 -14.59 8.36
CA HIS A 177 -6.91 -15.25 7.35
C HIS A 177 -5.45 -14.82 7.50
N CYS A 178 -4.59 -15.68 8.04
CA CYS A 178 -3.23 -15.31 8.40
C CYS A 178 -2.16 -16.07 7.62
N SER A 179 -0.99 -15.46 7.45
CA SER A 179 0.16 -16.16 6.88
C SER A 179 0.68 -17.25 7.83
N PRO A 180 1.44 -18.24 7.33
CA PRO A 180 2.10 -19.21 8.20
C PRO A 180 3.04 -18.58 9.24
N SER A 181 3.74 -17.50 8.88
CA SER A 181 4.63 -16.78 9.81
C SER A 181 3.86 -16.03 10.89
N PHE A 182 2.72 -15.43 10.55
CA PHE A 182 1.80 -14.83 11.54
C PHE A 182 1.34 -15.90 12.53
N ALA A 183 0.86 -17.05 12.04
CA ALA A 183 0.36 -18.12 12.90
C ALA A 183 1.44 -18.61 13.89
N LEU A 184 2.69 -18.74 13.41
CA LEU A 184 3.83 -19.15 14.24
C LEU A 184 4.12 -18.13 15.36
N ILE A 185 4.17 -16.84 15.04
CA ILE A 185 4.45 -15.77 16.02
C ILE A 185 3.29 -15.63 17.01
N ALA A 186 2.05 -15.72 16.54
CA ALA A 186 0.84 -15.70 17.36
C ALA A 186 0.64 -16.99 18.19
N LYS A 187 1.40 -18.06 17.91
CA LYS A 187 1.29 -19.39 18.53
C LYS A 187 -0.10 -20.00 18.39
N VAL A 188 -0.68 -19.87 17.21
CA VAL A 188 -2.00 -20.43 16.87
C VAL A 188 -1.89 -21.48 15.77
N LYS A 189 -2.92 -22.32 15.64
CA LYS A 189 -3.07 -23.33 14.60
C LYS A 189 -4.29 -23.03 13.74
N ASP A 190 -4.35 -23.68 12.59
CA ASP A 190 -5.52 -23.65 11.73
C ASP A 190 -6.76 -24.13 12.50
N GLU A 191 -7.90 -23.48 12.28
CA GLU A 191 -9.17 -23.67 12.98
C GLU A 191 -9.19 -23.31 14.48
N ASP A 192 -8.11 -22.78 15.06
CA ASP A 192 -8.14 -22.32 16.45
C ASP A 192 -9.18 -21.19 16.61
N LYS A 193 -10.03 -21.32 17.65
CA LYS A 193 -10.90 -20.24 18.08
C LYS A 193 -10.11 -19.27 18.95
N ILE A 194 -10.13 -17.99 18.60
CA ILE A 194 -9.32 -16.96 19.24
C ILE A 194 -10.17 -15.76 19.69
N ASN A 195 -9.66 -15.05 20.69
CA ASN A 195 -9.98 -13.64 20.93
C ASN A 195 -8.89 -12.79 20.28
N LEU A 196 -9.32 -11.96 19.33
CA LEU A 196 -8.50 -11.03 18.58
C LEU A 196 -8.78 -9.61 19.09
N LYS A 197 -7.74 -8.90 19.50
CA LYS A 197 -7.83 -7.50 19.89
C LYS A 197 -7.10 -6.63 18.89
N ILE A 198 -7.80 -5.66 18.30
CA ILE A 198 -7.27 -4.67 17.37
C ILE A 198 -7.63 -3.30 17.91
N ASN A 199 -6.63 -2.48 18.22
CA ASN A 199 -6.83 -1.18 18.87
C ASN A 199 -7.68 -1.34 20.16
N THR A 200 -8.85 -0.71 20.22
CA THR A 200 -9.81 -0.80 21.34
C THR A 200 -10.91 -1.83 21.12
N GLN A 201 -10.92 -2.53 19.99
CA GLN A 201 -11.95 -3.50 19.61
C GLN A 201 -11.51 -4.94 19.93
N GLU A 202 -12.45 -5.78 20.32
CA GLU A 202 -12.23 -7.20 20.60
C GLU A 202 -13.22 -8.06 19.80
N PHE A 203 -12.72 -9.14 19.21
CA PHE A 203 -13.46 -10.03 18.33
C PHE A 203 -13.22 -11.49 18.73
N THR A 204 -14.25 -12.32 18.58
CA THR A 204 -14.09 -13.77 18.61
C THR A 204 -14.16 -14.30 17.19
N THR A 205 -13.10 -14.98 16.74
CA THR A 205 -12.98 -15.47 15.35
C THR A 205 -12.22 -16.80 15.31
N ILE A 206 -12.12 -17.38 14.11
CA ILE A 206 -11.41 -18.63 13.82
C ILE A 206 -10.20 -18.32 12.94
N ILE A 207 -9.07 -18.97 13.22
CA ILE A 207 -7.88 -18.89 12.38
C ILE A 207 -8.09 -19.67 11.08
N LYS A 208 -7.75 -19.05 9.96
CA LYS A 208 -7.58 -19.70 8.66
C LYS A 208 -6.17 -19.42 8.16
N ILE A 209 -5.32 -20.44 8.06
CA ILE A 209 -3.96 -20.24 7.55
C ILE A 209 -4.00 -20.18 6.01
N ASN A 210 -3.57 -19.04 5.47
CA ASN A 210 -3.45 -18.81 4.04
C ASN A 210 -1.98 -18.85 3.62
N HIS A 211 -1.60 -19.89 2.88
CA HIS A 211 -0.23 -20.11 2.40
C HIS A 211 0.20 -19.17 1.27
N ASP A 212 -0.73 -18.46 0.64
CA ASP A 212 -0.40 -17.44 -0.36
C ASP A 212 0.03 -16.12 0.28
N LEU A 213 -0.31 -15.87 1.54
CA LEU A 213 0.14 -14.70 2.29
C LEU A 213 1.59 -14.88 2.78
N LYS A 214 2.41 -13.86 2.57
CA LYS A 214 3.81 -13.78 3.00
C LYS A 214 3.96 -12.76 4.13
N GLY A 215 5.11 -12.81 4.82
CA GLY A 215 5.38 -11.91 5.96
C GLY A 215 4.56 -12.25 7.20
N THR A 216 4.56 -11.38 8.21
CA THR A 216 3.82 -11.59 9.48
C THR A 216 2.50 -10.82 9.48
N VAL A 217 1.68 -11.06 8.46
CA VAL A 217 0.41 -10.35 8.25
C VAL A 217 -0.78 -11.31 8.28
N ALA A 218 -1.93 -10.79 8.70
CA ALA A 218 -3.22 -11.44 8.53
C ALA A 218 -4.25 -10.45 7.96
N LEU A 219 -5.27 -10.97 7.29
CA LEU A 219 -6.39 -10.23 6.75
C LEU A 219 -7.61 -10.45 7.64
N PHE A 220 -8.34 -9.37 7.92
CA PHE A 220 -9.57 -9.44 8.70
C PHE A 220 -10.59 -8.41 8.22
N ASP A 221 -11.85 -8.82 8.12
CA ASP A 221 -12.96 -7.94 7.78
C ASP A 221 -13.65 -7.40 9.04
N TYR A 222 -13.22 -6.21 9.46
CA TYR A 222 -13.78 -5.48 10.59
C TYR A 222 -13.98 -4.00 10.25
N GLU A 223 -14.83 -3.33 11.02
CA GLU A 223 -15.08 -1.90 10.82
C GLU A 223 -13.97 -1.05 11.44
N SER A 224 -13.38 -0.19 10.62
CA SER A 224 -12.37 0.80 11.00
C SER A 224 -12.43 1.97 10.03
N ALA A 225 -12.25 3.18 10.56
CA ALA A 225 -12.08 4.40 9.76
C ALA A 225 -10.61 4.84 9.66
N GLY A 226 -9.70 4.11 10.32
CA GLY A 226 -8.27 4.41 10.31
C GLY A 226 -7.54 3.77 9.14
N PHE A 227 -6.21 3.93 9.14
CA PHE A 227 -5.33 3.24 8.21
C PHE A 227 -5.52 1.72 8.28
N ALA A 228 -5.48 1.05 7.13
CA ALA A 228 -5.85 -0.36 7.00
C ALA A 228 -4.98 -1.32 7.81
N PHE A 229 -3.76 -0.91 8.18
CA PHE A 229 -2.85 -1.73 8.96
C PHE A 229 -2.93 -1.41 10.45
N SER A 230 -2.99 -2.44 11.29
CA SER A 230 -3.05 -2.28 12.74
C SER A 230 -2.34 -3.44 13.44
N LYS A 231 -1.73 -3.16 14.60
CA LYS A 231 -1.23 -4.22 15.48
C LYS A 231 -2.40 -4.98 16.10
N ALA A 232 -2.23 -6.28 16.24
CA ALA A 232 -3.17 -7.12 16.95
C ALA A 232 -2.53 -7.87 18.11
N GLN A 233 -3.38 -8.20 19.09
CA GLN A 233 -3.09 -9.20 20.11
C GLN A 233 -4.01 -10.40 19.89
N VAL A 234 -3.42 -11.59 19.92
CA VAL A 234 -4.14 -12.84 19.66
C VAL A 234 -4.07 -13.72 20.91
N LYS A 235 -5.22 -14.25 21.34
CA LYS A 235 -5.32 -15.17 22.47
C LYS A 235 -6.23 -16.34 22.14
N VAL A 236 -5.69 -17.57 22.18
CA VAL A 236 -6.48 -18.80 21.97
C VAL A 236 -7.52 -18.95 23.08
N ILE A 237 -8.77 -19.25 22.69
CA ILE A 237 -9.85 -19.63 23.60
C ILE A 237 -9.75 -21.13 23.82
N LYS A 238 -9.51 -21.53 25.06
CA LYS A 238 -9.50 -22.94 25.48
C LYS A 238 -10.90 -23.45 25.72
#